data_AF-A0A2S6AQC6-F1
#
_entry.id   AF-A0A2S6AQC6-F1
#
_cell.length_a   1.000
_cell.length_b   1.000
_cell.length_c   1.000
_cell.angle_alpha   90.00
_cell.angle_beta   90.00
_cell.angle_gamma   90.00
#
_symmetry.space_group_name_H-M   'P 1'
#
loop_
_entity.id
_entity.type
_entity.pdbx_description
1 polymer ?
#
loop_
_entity_poly.entity_id
_entity_poly.type
_entity_poly.pdbx_seq_one_letter_code
_entity_poly.pdbx_strand_id
1 'polypeptide(L)' 'MGDSVLYDLPTEFFADMAAASGYCDAQSILPVEGKYLCHCTCGRWDVESPTRDEGLALARAHTAETA' A
#
# COMPACT_ATOMS: atom_id res chain seq x y z
N MET A 1 -29.97 11.77 8.44
CA MET A 1 -29.38 11.50 9.76
C MET A 1 -28.01 10.95 9.48
N GLY A 2 -26.97 11.68 9.91
CA GLY A 2 -25.58 11.29 9.69
C GLY A 2 -25.24 10.15 10.62
N ASP A 3 -25.05 8.97 10.02
CA ASP A 3 -24.52 7.81 10.73
C ASP A 3 -23.05 8.11 10.99
N SER A 4 -22.75 8.51 12.22
CA SER A 4 -21.39 8.83 12.63
C SER A 4 -20.71 7.52 12.97
N VAL A 5 -19.68 7.16 12.18
CA VAL A 5 -18.68 6.09 12.42
C VAL A 5 -17.97 6.16 13.78
N LEU A 6 -18.39 7.07 14.66
CA LEU A 6 -17.94 7.21 16.03
C LEU A 6 -18.85 6.48 17.05
N TYR A 7 -19.91 5.80 16.58
CA TYR A 7 -20.82 5.03 17.44
C TYR A 7 -20.53 3.54 17.53
N ASP A 8 -19.55 3.04 16.78
CA ASP A 8 -19.12 1.65 16.91
C ASP A 8 -18.45 1.46 18.28
N LEU A 9 -18.72 0.33 18.94
CA LEU A 9 -18.05 -0.01 20.19
C LEU A 9 -16.53 0.06 19.95
N PRO A 10 -15.70 0.55 20.89
CA PRO A 10 -14.27 0.76 20.64
C PRO A 10 -13.58 -0.45 20.00
N THR A 11 -13.99 -1.66 20.35
CA THR A 11 -13.51 -2.92 19.77
C THR A 11 -13.86 -3.11 18.30
N GLU A 12 -15.05 -2.71 17.85
CA GLU A 12 -15.46 -2.77 16.44
C GLU A 12 -14.68 -1.74 15.63
N PHE A 13 -14.51 -0.52 16.16
CA PHE A 13 -13.63 0.48 15.56
C PHE A 13 -12.18 -0.01 15.43
N PHE A 14 -11.62 -0.65 16.47
CA PHE A 14 -10.27 -1.23 16.41
C PHE A 14 -10.18 -2.41 15.44
N ALA A 15 -11.22 -3.24 15.35
CA ALA A 15 -11.30 -4.34 14.40
C ALA A 15 -11.36 -3.84 12.95
N ASP A 16 -12.16 -2.80 12.69
CA ASP A 16 -12.25 -2.15 11.38
C ASP A 16 -10.97 -1.39 11.03
N MET A 17 -10.28 -0.77 12.00
CA MET A 17 -8.94 -0.20 11.78
C MET A 17 -7.89 -1.27 11.45
N ALA A 18 -7.94 -2.43 12.12
CA ALA A 18 -7.04 -3.54 11.84
C ALA A 18 -7.37 -4.23 10.50
N ALA A 19 -8.65 -4.22 10.10
CA ALA A 19 -9.15 -4.76 8.85
C ALA A 19 -9.00 -3.77 7.68
N ALA A 20 -8.95 -2.47 7.93
CA ALA A 20 -8.65 -1.43 6.97
C ALA A 20 -7.17 -1.54 6.57
N SER A 21 -6.92 -2.46 5.64
CA SER A 21 -5.63 -2.68 5.01
C SER A 21 -5.28 -1.55 4.05
N GLY A 22 -5.11 -0.33 4.56
CA GLY A 22 -4.53 0.81 3.83
C GLY A 22 -3.01 0.83 3.85
N TYR A 23 -2.35 -0.30 4.16
CA TYR A 23 -0.94 -0.33 4.55
C TYR A 23 0.06 0.02 3.41
N CYS A 24 -0.42 0.30 2.19
CA CYS A 24 0.36 0.72 1.03
C CYS A 24 0.31 2.25 0.80
N ASP A 25 0.58 3.03 1.84
CA ASP A 25 0.48 4.50 1.83
C ASP A 25 1.50 5.20 0.92
N ALA A 26 2.70 4.61 0.77
CA ALA A 26 3.75 5.18 -0.06
C ALA A 26 4.59 4.10 -0.76
N GLN A 27 4.97 4.41 -2.00
CA GLN A 27 5.78 3.55 -2.85
C GLN A 27 6.91 4.36 -3.48
N SER A 28 8.07 3.73 -3.64
CA SER A 28 9.25 4.34 -4.26
C SER A 28 9.79 3.46 -5.37
N ILE A 29 10.10 4.06 -6.52
CA ILE A 29 10.73 3.41 -7.68
C ILE A 29 12.03 4.17 -7.93
N LEU A 30 13.15 3.61 -7.44
CA LEU A 30 14.43 4.31 -7.36
C LEU A 30 15.46 3.67 -8.30
N PRO A 31 16.14 4.44 -9.16
CA PRO A 31 17.18 3.91 -10.03
C PRO A 31 18.40 3.47 -9.22
N VAL A 32 18.88 2.26 -9.45
CA VAL A 32 20.09 1.68 -8.83
C VAL A 32 20.82 0.84 -9.88
N GLU A 33 22.06 1.21 -10.22
CA GLU A 33 22.98 0.40 -11.04
C GLU A 33 22.37 -0.21 -12.33
N GLY A 34 21.59 0.57 -13.08
CA GLY A 34 21.00 0.12 -14.34
C GLY A 34 19.68 -0.64 -14.21
N LYS A 35 19.14 -0.78 -13.00
CA LYS A 35 17.79 -1.27 -12.71
C LYS A 35 17.05 -0.28 -11.79
N TYR A 36 15.85 -0.66 -11.36
CA TYR A 36 15.03 0.08 -10.40
C TYR A 36 14.68 -0.81 -9.22
N LEU A 37 14.93 -0.31 -8.02
CA LEU A 37 14.42 -0.92 -6.79
C LEU A 37 13.06 -0.32 -6.49
N CYS A 38 12.08 -1.19 -6.30
CA CYS A 38 10.72 -0.81 -6.00
C CYS A 38 10.38 -1.28 -4.58
N HIS A 39 9.90 -0.37 -3.75
CA HIS A 39 9.61 -0.62 -2.35
C HIS A 39 8.26 -0.01 -1.98
N CYS A 40 7.56 -0.67 -1.06
CA CYS A 40 6.33 -0.17 -0.45
C CYS A 40 6.51 -0.06 1.06
N THR A 41 6.08 1.06 1.65
CA THR A 41 6.15 1.29 3.11
C THR A 41 5.34 0.29 3.94
N CYS A 42 4.53 -0.49 3.25
CA CYS A 42 3.77 -1.63 3.73
C CYS A 42 4.66 -2.73 4.36
N GLY A 43 5.95 -2.76 4.00
CA GLY A 43 6.95 -3.70 4.52
C GLY A 43 6.79 -5.15 4.03
N ARG A 44 5.92 -5.38 3.05
CA ARG A 44 5.64 -6.70 2.47
C ARG A 44 6.02 -6.79 0.99
N TRP A 45 6.53 -5.71 0.42
CA TRP A 45 6.77 -5.62 -1.01
C TRP A 45 8.09 -4.89 -1.30
N ASP A 46 9.04 -5.67 -1.81
CA ASP A 46 10.38 -5.28 -2.20
C ASP A 46 10.73 -6.05 -3.47
N VAL A 47 10.80 -5.38 -4.61
CA VAL A 47 11.06 -6.02 -5.91
C VAL A 47 12.02 -5.19 -6.76
N GLU A 48 12.61 -5.84 -7.76
CA GLU A 48 13.47 -5.20 -8.74
C GLU A 48 12.77 -5.14 -10.10
N SER A 49 13.03 -4.08 -10.86
CA SER A 49 12.50 -3.91 -12.21
C SER A 49 13.58 -3.40 -13.16
N PRO A 50 13.65 -3.88 -14.41
CA PRO A 50 14.63 -3.42 -15.38
C PRO A 50 14.34 -2.01 -15.89
N THR A 51 13.09 -1.53 -15.80
CA THR A 51 12.71 -0.18 -16.25
C THR A 51 11.84 0.53 -15.22
N ARG A 52 11.87 1.87 -15.23
CA ARG A 52 11.03 2.68 -14.35
C ARG A 52 9.54 2.40 -14.56
N ASP A 53 9.13 2.28 -15.82
CA ASP A 53 7.72 2.18 -16.19
C ASP A 53 7.13 0.82 -15.79
N GLU A 54 7.92 -0.25 -15.90
CA GLU A 54 7.56 -1.56 -15.36
C GLU A 54 7.48 -1.53 -13.82
N GLY A 55 8.43 -0.88 -13.13
CA GLY A 55 8.36 -0.68 -11.69
C GLY A 55 7.10 0.08 -11.24
N LEU A 56 6.71 1.12 -11.98
CA LEU A 56 5.46 1.85 -11.73
C LEU A 56 4.21 0.99 -11.97
N ALA A 57 4.21 0.14 -12.99
CA ALA A 57 3.11 -0.79 -13.24
C ALA A 57 2.96 -1.81 -12.10
N LEU A 58 4.07 -2.38 -11.63
CA LEU A 58 4.08 -3.32 -10.52
C LEU A 58 3.60 -2.66 -9.21
N ALA A 59 4.04 -1.44 -8.93
CA ALA A 59 3.61 -0.67 -7.76
C ALA A 59 2.09 -0.43 -7.77
N ARG A 60 1.51 -0.03 -8.90
CA ARG A 60 0.06 0.15 -9.05
C ARG A 60 -0.72 -1.15 -8.84
N ALA A 61 -0.23 -2.27 -9.39
CA ALA A 61 -0.85 -3.57 -9.19
C ALA A 61 -0.86 -3.96 -7.70
N HIS A 62 0.27 -3.78 -7.02
CA HIS A 62 0.38 -4.05 -5.58
C HIS A 62 -0.62 -3.23 -4.74
N THR A 63 -0.80 -1.95 -5.07
CA THR A 63 -1.80 -1.10 -4.40
C THR A 63 -3.22 -1.59 -4.68
N ALA A 64 -3.53 -1.97 -5.92
CA ALA A 64 -4.86 -2.44 -6.31
C ALA A 64 -5.26 -3.78 -5.68
N GLU A 65 -4.30 -4.66 -5.37
CA GLU A 65 -4.55 -5.91 -4.64
C GLU A 65 -4.84 -5.69 -3.14
N THR A 66 -4.52 -4.51 -2.63
CA THR A 66 -4.61 -4.15 -1.22
C THR A 66 -5.82 -3.26 -0.90
N ALA A 67 -6.42 -2.65 -1.93
CA ALA A 67 -7.62 -1.79 -1.85
C ALA A 67 -8.92 -2.60 -1.88
#